data_AF-A0A3D5JEP4-F1
#
_entry.id   AF-A0A3D5JEP4-F1
#
_cell.length_a   1.000
_cell.length_b   1.000
_cell.length_c   1.000
_cell.angle_alpha   90.00
_cell.angle_beta   90.00
_cell.angle_gamma   90.00
#
_symmetry.space_group_name_H-M   'P 1'
#
loop_
_entity.id
_entity.type
_entity.pdbx_description
1 polymer ?
#
loop_
_entity_poly.entity_id
_entity_poly.type
_entity_poly.pdbx_seq_one_letter_code
_entity_poly.pdbx_strand_id
1 'polypeptide(L)'
;MATEFTSRPAWPAQGSRKGIDIIVSAANFPLPEGTHTVSLGLGDMNGLLRGKRIPAQHWQRICESGNALALSLFTMDMTCDVWETPVVGFETGFPDCHIFPLHAPVAVPWEPGVAMCFARAEGMDHAPLTVDPRQALVRQIERATQMGIEIKV
;
A
#
# COMPACT_ATOMS: atom_id res chain seq x y z
N MET A 1 31.97 3.89 -29.07
CA MET A 1 30.56 4.30 -29.03
C MET A 1 29.92 3.71 -27.79
N ALA A 2 30.07 4.37 -26.63
CA ALA A 2 29.40 4.01 -25.39
C ALA A 2 28.72 5.30 -24.91
N THR A 3 27.46 5.46 -25.29
CA THR A 3 26.64 6.65 -25.02
C THR A 3 26.02 6.54 -23.62
N GLU A 4 26.46 7.43 -22.74
CA GLU A 4 25.65 8.23 -21.81
C GLU A 4 24.36 7.58 -21.27
N PHE A 5 24.45 6.92 -20.11
CA PHE A 5 23.29 6.47 -19.33
C PHE A 5 23.43 6.76 -17.82
N THR A 6 24.17 7.81 -17.45
CA THR A 6 24.51 8.11 -16.04
C THR A 6 23.90 9.40 -15.48
N SER A 7 22.96 10.05 -16.17
CA SER A 7 22.31 11.27 -15.66
C SER A 7 20.79 11.15 -15.61
N ARG A 8 20.26 10.16 -14.87
CA ARG A 8 18.88 10.27 -14.38
C ARG A 8 18.86 11.26 -13.22
N PRO A 9 18.03 12.33 -13.26
CA PRO A 9 17.94 13.23 -12.13
C PRO A 9 17.44 12.45 -10.91
N ALA A 10 18.07 12.70 -9.75
CA ALA A 10 17.63 12.20 -8.47
C ALA A 10 16.14 12.53 -8.27
N TRP A 11 15.37 11.56 -7.75
CA TRP A 11 13.98 11.80 -7.40
C TRP A 11 13.90 13.03 -6.47
N PRO A 12 13.08 14.06 -6.80
CA PRO A 12 13.04 15.26 -5.99
C PRO A 12 12.63 14.92 -4.55
N ALA A 13 13.34 15.50 -3.59
CA ALA A 13 13.05 15.37 -2.16
C ALA A 13 11.57 15.69 -1.89
N GLN A 14 10.99 14.94 -0.95
CA GLN A 14 9.57 15.00 -0.58
C GLN A 14 9.19 16.41 -0.12
N GLY A 15 8.56 17.17 -1.02
CA GLY A 15 7.83 18.37 -0.67
C GLY A 15 6.43 17.98 -0.19
N SER A 16 6.06 18.47 1.00
CA SER A 16 4.69 18.43 1.53
C SER A 16 3.73 19.10 0.53
N ARG A 17 3.10 18.29 -0.33
CA ARG A 17 1.98 18.75 -1.18
C ARG A 17 0.69 18.42 -0.45
N LYS A 18 -0.07 19.46 -0.08
CA LYS A 18 -1.45 19.32 0.38
C LYS A 18 -2.29 18.89 -0.82
N GLY A 19 -2.48 17.59 -0.98
CA GLY A 19 -3.29 16.97 -2.04
C GLY A 19 -4.10 15.85 -1.43
N ILE A 20 -5.43 15.96 -1.56
CA ILE A 20 -6.50 15.06 -1.09
C ILE A 20 -6.35 14.67 0.38
N ASP A 21 -7.38 14.92 1.20
CA ASP A 21 -7.45 14.33 2.54
C ASP A 21 -7.47 12.79 2.38
N ILE A 22 -6.29 12.16 2.26
CA ILE A 22 -6.11 10.73 2.38
C ILE A 22 -6.37 10.47 3.85
N ILE A 23 -7.65 10.25 4.16
CA ILE A 23 -8.26 10.00 5.46
C ILE A 23 -7.22 9.41 6.44
N VAL A 24 -6.54 10.29 7.18
CA VAL A 24 -5.64 9.97 8.32
C VAL A 24 -6.49 9.85 9.58
N SER A 25 -7.69 9.29 9.44
CA SER A 25 -8.58 9.04 10.56
C SER A 25 -8.56 7.54 10.81
N ALA A 26 -8.37 7.16 12.08
CA ALA A 26 -8.63 5.84 12.60
C ALA A 26 -10.06 5.43 12.25
N ALA A 27 -10.24 4.94 11.02
CA ALA A 27 -11.53 4.57 10.49
C ALA A 27 -11.90 3.25 11.17
N ASN A 28 -12.87 3.31 12.07
CA ASN A 28 -13.45 2.11 12.65
C ASN A 28 -14.25 1.41 11.56
N PHE A 29 -13.60 0.48 10.85
CA PHE A 29 -14.24 -0.29 9.81
C PHE A 29 -14.97 -1.48 10.43
N PRO A 30 -16.32 -1.50 10.43
CA PRO A 30 -17.06 -2.62 10.98
C PRO A 30 -16.81 -3.89 10.16
N LEU A 31 -16.79 -5.03 10.85
CA LEU A 31 -16.70 -6.34 10.20
C LEU A 31 -18.10 -6.85 9.82
N PRO A 32 -18.25 -7.53 8.68
CA PRO A 32 -19.47 -8.28 8.37
C PRO A 32 -19.79 -9.30 9.48
N GLU A 33 -21.07 -9.55 9.72
CA GLU A 33 -21.51 -10.50 10.73
C GLU A 33 -20.93 -11.91 10.46
N GLY A 34 -20.51 -12.59 11.53
CA GLY A 34 -19.92 -13.93 11.45
C GLY A 34 -18.45 -13.96 10.96
N THR A 35 -17.80 -12.82 10.75
CA THR A 35 -16.39 -12.76 10.34
C THR A 35 -15.47 -13.23 11.46
N HIS A 36 -14.71 -14.30 11.23
CA HIS A 36 -13.60 -14.74 12.10
C HIS A 36 -12.24 -14.31 11.56
N THR A 37 -12.10 -14.01 10.27
CA THR A 37 -10.81 -13.66 9.64
C THR A 37 -10.96 -12.58 8.58
N VAL A 38 -10.01 -11.64 8.56
CA VAL A 38 -9.91 -10.58 7.56
C VAL A 38 -8.65 -10.78 6.73
N SER A 39 -8.81 -10.95 5.41
CA SER A 39 -7.73 -10.92 4.44
C SER A 39 -7.44 -9.47 4.07
N LEU A 40 -6.41 -8.88 4.68
CA LEU A 40 -5.96 -7.52 4.39
C LEU A 40 -4.76 -7.58 3.46
N GLY A 41 -4.82 -6.92 2.30
CA GLY A 41 -3.71 -6.91 1.36
C GLY A 41 -3.75 -5.77 0.34
N LEU A 42 -2.63 -5.57 -0.33
CA LEU A 42 -2.44 -4.57 -1.38
C LEU A 42 -1.75 -5.20 -2.59
N GLY A 43 -1.88 -4.59 -3.76
CA GLY A 43 -1.22 -5.06 -4.98
C GLY A 43 0.26 -4.69 -5.00
N ASP A 44 1.13 -5.63 -5.34
CA ASP A 44 2.55 -5.36 -5.60
C ASP A 44 2.81 -4.88 -7.04
N MET A 45 4.09 -4.70 -7.39
CA MET A 45 4.52 -4.31 -8.73
C MET A 45 4.19 -5.34 -9.83
N ASN A 46 3.94 -6.60 -9.45
CA ASN A 46 3.60 -7.70 -10.34
C ASN A 46 2.07 -7.93 -10.44
N GLY A 47 1.26 -7.09 -9.78
CA GLY A 47 -0.20 -7.22 -9.74
C GLY A 47 -0.70 -8.32 -8.80
N LEU A 48 0.16 -8.86 -7.94
CA LEU A 48 -0.21 -9.87 -6.94
C LEU A 48 -0.68 -9.20 -5.66
N LEU A 49 -1.79 -9.70 -5.10
CA LEU A 49 -2.25 -9.28 -3.79
C LEU A 49 -1.36 -9.86 -2.70
N ARG A 50 -0.71 -8.99 -1.92
CA ARG A 50 0.16 -9.35 -0.81
C ARG A 50 -0.35 -8.76 0.49
N GLY A 51 -0.29 -9.53 1.57
CA GLY A 51 -0.78 -9.09 2.86
C GLY A 51 -0.88 -10.21 3.88
N LYS A 52 -1.77 -10.06 4.86
CA LYS A 52 -1.93 -10.99 5.97
C LYS A 52 -3.39 -11.36 6.20
N ARG A 53 -3.61 -12.57 6.70
CA ARG A 53 -4.88 -13.01 7.26
C ARG A 53 -4.90 -12.70 8.74
N ILE A 54 -5.84 -11.86 9.14
CA ILE A 54 -5.94 -11.26 10.46
C ILE A 54 -7.13 -11.89 11.19
N PRO A 55 -6.94 -12.47 12.39
CA PRO A 55 -8.06 -12.85 13.23
C PRO A 55 -8.93 -11.64 13.61
N ALA A 56 -10.26 -11.77 13.54
CA ALA A 56 -11.19 -10.66 13.78
C ALA A 56 -10.95 -9.91 15.10
N GLN A 57 -10.51 -10.62 16.15
CA GLN A 57 -10.14 -10.06 17.46
C GLN A 57 -9.01 -9.00 17.41
N HIS A 58 -8.18 -9.00 16.37
CA HIS A 58 -7.09 -8.05 16.19
C HIS A 58 -7.41 -6.94 15.19
N TRP A 59 -8.61 -6.97 14.59
CA TRP A 59 -8.98 -6.05 13.52
C TRP A 59 -8.96 -4.58 13.96
N GLN A 60 -9.55 -4.29 15.12
CA GLN A 60 -9.58 -2.93 15.65
C GLN A 60 -8.16 -2.37 15.86
N ARG A 61 -7.26 -3.17 16.44
CA ARG A 61 -5.85 -2.78 16.61
C ARG A 61 -5.21 -2.44 15.27
N ILE A 62 -5.47 -3.22 14.23
CA ILE A 62 -4.88 -2.98 12.91
C ILE A 62 -5.47 -1.74 12.24
N CYS A 63 -6.74 -1.42 12.47
CA CYS A 63 -7.31 -0.15 12.03
C CYS A 63 -6.64 1.06 12.70
N GLU A 64 -6.21 0.90 13.95
CA GLU A 64 -5.58 1.97 14.75
C GLU A 64 -4.07 2.11 14.48
N SER A 65 -3.31 1.01 14.52
CA SER A 65 -1.84 1.01 14.46
C SER A 65 -1.27 0.54 13.13
N GLY A 66 -2.10 0.00 12.24
CA GLY A 66 -1.64 -0.69 11.04
C GLY A 66 -1.02 -2.04 11.36
N ASN A 67 -0.60 -2.74 10.31
CA ASN A 67 0.15 -3.99 10.41
C ASN A 67 1.46 -3.90 9.64
N ALA A 68 2.55 -4.41 10.20
CA ALA A 68 3.85 -4.42 9.54
C ALA A 68 3.90 -5.36 8.32
N LEU A 69 4.59 -4.94 7.26
CA LEU A 69 4.84 -5.70 6.05
C LEU A 69 6.23 -5.36 5.51
N ALA A 70 6.97 -6.36 5.03
CA ALA A 70 8.32 -6.12 4.50
C ALA A 70 8.27 -5.25 3.24
N LEU A 71 9.10 -4.20 3.21
CA LEU A 71 9.18 -3.28 2.08
C LEU A 71 9.73 -3.96 0.81
N SER A 72 10.47 -5.05 0.98
CA SER A 72 10.99 -5.91 -0.10
C SER A 72 9.91 -6.42 -1.05
N LEU A 73 8.66 -6.49 -0.60
CA LEU A 73 7.54 -6.89 -1.46
C LEU A 73 7.32 -5.94 -2.66
N PHE A 74 7.76 -4.68 -2.55
CA PHE A 74 7.68 -3.72 -3.66
C PHE A 74 8.88 -3.78 -4.60
N THR A 75 9.96 -4.48 -4.22
CA THR A 75 11.21 -4.57 -4.98
C THR A 75 11.52 -5.99 -5.45
N MET A 76 10.59 -6.92 -5.19
CA MET A 76 10.68 -8.31 -5.58
C MET A 76 10.13 -8.53 -7.00
N ASP A 77 10.81 -9.37 -7.78
CA ASP A 77 10.35 -9.74 -9.11
C ASP A 77 9.35 -10.90 -9.12
N MET A 78 8.89 -11.28 -10.32
CA MET A 78 7.95 -12.38 -10.51
C MET A 78 8.48 -13.76 -10.08
N THR A 79 9.79 -13.94 -9.96
CA THR A 79 10.43 -15.17 -9.47
C THR A 79 10.70 -15.15 -7.96
N CYS A 80 10.19 -14.12 -7.28
CA CYS A 80 10.39 -13.86 -5.87
C CYS A 80 11.83 -13.49 -5.49
N ASP A 81 12.64 -13.03 -6.45
CA ASP A 81 13.98 -12.52 -6.14
C ASP A 81 13.92 -11.06 -5.72
N VAL A 82 14.68 -10.68 -4.69
CA VAL A 82 14.67 -9.33 -4.12
C VAL A 82 15.87 -8.57 -4.63
N TRP A 83 15.63 -7.61 -5.52
CA TRP A 83 16.68 -6.79 -6.08
C TRP A 83 17.13 -5.72 -5.09
N GLU A 84 18.42 -5.42 -5.08
CA GLU A 84 18.94 -4.26 -4.36
C GLU A 84 18.44 -2.97 -5.02
N THR A 85 17.91 -2.10 -4.18
CA THR A 85 17.39 -0.79 -4.57
C THR A 85 17.77 0.24 -3.51
N PRO A 86 17.67 1.55 -3.79
CA PRO A 86 17.85 2.59 -2.77
C PRO A 86 16.87 2.49 -1.59
N VAL A 87 15.82 1.66 -1.72
CA VAL A 87 14.73 1.52 -0.75
C VAL A 87 14.90 0.24 0.09
N VAL A 88 15.45 -0.82 -0.50
CA VAL A 88 15.63 -2.15 0.10
C VAL A 88 16.96 -2.75 -0.36
N GLY A 89 17.80 -3.18 0.56
CA GLY A 89 19.06 -3.86 0.29
C GLY A 89 19.76 -4.29 1.57
N PHE A 90 20.94 -4.90 1.45
CA PHE A 90 21.69 -5.38 2.62
C PHE A 90 22.11 -4.23 3.57
N GLU A 91 22.45 -3.07 3.02
CA GLU A 91 22.82 -1.89 3.83
C GLU A 91 21.64 -1.30 4.61
N THR A 92 20.42 -1.36 4.06
CA THR A 92 19.22 -0.82 4.71
C THR A 92 18.54 -1.83 5.64
N GLY A 93 18.95 -3.10 5.59
CA GLY A 93 18.46 -4.15 6.49
C GLY A 93 17.02 -4.60 6.21
N PHE A 94 16.51 -4.38 4.99
CA PHE A 94 15.15 -4.77 4.56
C PHE A 94 14.07 -4.26 5.51
N PRO A 95 13.86 -2.93 5.57
CA PRO A 95 12.93 -2.34 6.53
C PRO A 95 11.47 -2.79 6.27
N ASP A 96 10.66 -2.68 7.31
CA ASP A 96 9.22 -2.85 7.21
C ASP A 96 8.52 -1.52 6.88
N CYS A 97 7.29 -1.63 6.38
CA CYS A 97 6.32 -0.55 6.27
C CYS A 97 5.03 -0.94 6.99
N HIS A 98 4.12 0.01 7.16
CA HIS A 98 2.81 -0.26 7.73
C HIS A 98 1.74 -0.34 6.64
N ILE A 99 0.85 -1.31 6.74
CA ILE A 99 -0.34 -1.41 5.92
C ILE A 99 -1.58 -1.08 6.73
N PHE A 100 -2.43 -0.22 6.16
CA PHE A 100 -3.68 0.22 6.75
C PHE A 100 -4.87 -0.12 5.85
N PRO A 101 -6.02 -0.47 6.42
CA PRO A 101 -7.24 -0.70 5.63
C PRO A 101 -7.67 0.56 4.89
N LEU A 102 -8.06 0.40 3.62
CA LEU A 102 -8.52 1.49 2.76
C LEU A 102 -10.04 1.68 2.82
N HIS A 103 -10.78 0.61 3.10
CA HIS A 103 -12.24 0.60 3.13
C HIS A 103 -12.75 -0.47 4.12
N ALA A 104 -14.07 -0.48 4.36
CA ALA A 104 -14.69 -1.50 5.20
C ALA A 104 -14.54 -2.91 4.58
N PRO A 105 -14.16 -3.95 5.35
CA PRO A 105 -14.04 -5.31 4.83
C PRO A 105 -15.33 -5.81 4.21
N VAL A 106 -15.21 -6.51 3.09
CA VAL A 106 -16.34 -7.10 2.35
C VAL A 106 -16.28 -8.61 2.50
N ALA A 107 -17.40 -9.24 2.87
CA ALA A 107 -17.47 -10.70 3.02
C ALA A 107 -17.12 -11.41 1.71
N VAL A 108 -16.31 -12.46 1.80
CA VAL A 108 -15.90 -13.28 0.67
C VAL A 108 -16.98 -14.33 0.39
N PRO A 109 -17.65 -14.31 -0.78
CA PRO A 109 -18.82 -15.15 -1.03
C PRO A 109 -18.56 -16.66 -0.95
N TRP A 110 -17.35 -17.09 -1.31
CA TRP A 110 -16.96 -18.50 -1.37
C TRP A 110 -16.21 -18.99 -0.12
N GLU A 111 -15.93 -18.10 0.84
CA GLU A 111 -15.18 -18.45 2.05
C GLU A 111 -15.93 -17.91 3.28
N PRO A 112 -16.87 -18.70 3.85
CA PRO A 112 -17.69 -18.29 4.99
C PRO A 112 -16.85 -17.82 6.17
N GLY A 113 -17.25 -16.71 6.79
CA GLY A 113 -16.54 -16.13 7.94
C GLY A 113 -15.25 -15.38 7.59
N VAL A 114 -14.95 -15.21 6.30
CA VAL A 114 -13.80 -14.43 5.84
C VAL A 114 -14.25 -13.18 5.12
N ALA A 115 -13.64 -12.05 5.48
CA ALA A 115 -13.81 -10.77 4.79
C ALA A 115 -12.50 -10.33 4.14
N MET A 116 -12.58 -9.58 3.04
CA MET A 116 -11.44 -9.04 2.33
C MET A 116 -11.43 -7.51 2.40
N CYS A 117 -10.24 -6.94 2.57
CA CYS A 117 -10.03 -5.49 2.61
C CYS A 117 -8.77 -5.13 1.84
N PHE A 118 -8.86 -4.16 0.94
CA PHE A 118 -7.68 -3.59 0.33
C PHE A 118 -6.96 -2.66 1.30
N ALA A 119 -5.65 -2.69 1.25
CA ALA A 119 -4.78 -1.88 2.08
C ALA A 119 -4.08 -0.77 1.28
N ARG A 120 -3.60 0.23 2.00
CA ARG A 120 -2.58 1.17 1.54
C ARG A 120 -1.30 0.98 2.35
N ALA A 121 -0.16 1.27 1.75
CA ALA A 121 1.11 1.25 2.47
C ALA A 121 1.53 2.67 2.90
N GLU A 122 2.04 2.74 4.12
CA GLU A 122 2.61 3.93 4.74
C GLU A 122 4.01 3.61 5.24
N GLY A 123 4.91 4.59 5.23
CA GLY A 123 6.23 4.46 5.80
C GLY A 123 6.19 4.28 7.32
N MET A 124 7.36 4.09 7.93
CA MET A 124 7.50 4.02 9.40
C MET A 124 7.10 5.32 10.10
N ASP A 125 7.11 6.44 9.36
CA ASP A 125 6.65 7.76 9.78
C ASP A 125 5.15 7.99 9.51
N HIS A 126 4.42 6.96 9.06
CA HIS A 126 3.03 7.03 8.61
C HIS A 126 2.80 7.97 7.41
N ALA A 127 3.86 8.36 6.69
CA ALA A 127 3.72 9.11 5.45
C ALA A 127 3.37 8.17 4.28
N PRO A 128 2.68 8.67 3.23
CA PRO A 128 2.41 7.88 2.04
C PRO A 128 3.68 7.31 1.42
N LEU A 129 3.72 5.99 1.26
CA LEU A 129 4.89 5.31 0.72
C LEU A 129 4.99 5.52 -0.80
N THR A 130 6.08 6.10 -1.29
CA THR A 130 6.23 6.48 -2.72
C THR A 130 6.34 5.28 -3.67
N VAL A 131 6.82 4.14 -3.17
CA VAL A 131 6.96 2.89 -3.93
C VAL A 131 5.68 2.05 -3.98
N ASP A 132 4.63 2.44 -3.24
CA ASP A 132 3.30 1.82 -3.38
C ASP A 132 2.80 2.08 -4.82
N PRO A 133 2.55 1.03 -5.63
CA PRO A 133 2.14 1.18 -7.04
C PRO A 133 0.84 1.98 -7.17
N ARG A 134 -0.02 1.96 -6.15
CA ARG A 134 -1.26 2.76 -6.11
C ARG A 134 -0.99 4.26 -6.19
N GLN A 135 0.18 4.73 -5.76
CA GLN A 135 0.55 6.15 -5.83
C GLN A 135 0.60 6.68 -7.27
N ALA A 136 0.90 5.82 -8.25
CA ALA A 136 0.83 6.21 -9.65
C ALA A 136 -0.61 6.63 -10.00
N LEU A 137 -1.59 5.81 -9.64
CA LEU A 137 -3.02 6.08 -9.87
C LEU A 137 -3.50 7.31 -9.08
N VAL A 138 -3.13 7.44 -7.81
CA VAL A 138 -3.48 8.61 -6.98
C VAL A 138 -3.05 9.91 -7.65
N ARG A 139 -1.79 9.97 -8.11
CA ARG A 139 -1.25 11.14 -8.84
C ARG A 139 -2.01 11.41 -10.14
N GLN A 140 -2.45 10.37 -10.86
CA GLN A 140 -3.26 10.56 -12.07
C GLN A 140 -4.63 11.17 -11.77
N ILE A 141 -5.30 10.65 -10.74
CA ILE A 141 -6.60 11.14 -10.30
C ILE A 141 -6.49 12.60 -9.85
N GLU A 142 -5.47 12.94 -9.05
CA GLU A 142 -5.22 14.33 -8.65
C GLU A 142 -5.04 15.28 -9.84
N ARG A 143 -4.27 14.87 -10.86
CA ARG A 143 -4.09 15.68 -12.07
C ARG A 143 -5.39 15.84 -12.86
N ALA A 144 -6.18 14.79 -13.01
CA ALA A 144 -7.46 14.86 -13.69
C ALA A 144 -8.44 15.80 -12.96
N THR A 145 -8.53 15.68 -11.64
CA THR A 145 -9.34 16.56 -10.79
C THR A 145 -8.92 18.03 -10.93
N GLN A 146 -7.62 18.33 -10.97
CA GLN A 146 -7.10 19.68 -11.19
C GLN A 146 -7.46 20.25 -12.58
N MET A 147 -7.72 19.38 -13.57
CA MET A 147 -8.20 19.75 -14.89
C MET A 147 -9.74 19.85 -14.97
N GLY A 148 -10.46 19.60 -13.87
CA GLY A 148 -11.91 19.55 -13.85
C GLY A 148 -12.50 18.29 -14.48
N ILE A 149 -11.72 17.21 -14.58
CA ILE A 149 -12.13 15.93 -15.15
C ILE A 149 -12.47 14.96 -14.03
N GLU A 150 -13.71 14.48 -13.99
CA GLU A 150 -14.15 13.42 -13.09
C GLU A 150 -13.94 12.04 -13.74
N ILE A 151 -13.15 11.16 -13.10
CA ILE A 151 -12.91 9.80 -13.57
C ILE A 151 -13.90 8.85 -12.88
N LYS A 152 -14.63 8.06 -13.66
CA LYS A 152 -15.47 6.94 -13.20
C LYS A 152 -15.05 5.66 -13.91
N VAL A 153 -14.88 4.58 -13.15
CA VAL A 153 -14.48 3.25 -13.64
C VAL A 153 -15.51 2.24 -13.17
#